data_AF-A0A7W0GC79-F1
#
_entry.id   AF-A0A7W0GC79-F1
#
_cell.length_a   1.000
_cell.length_b   1.000
_cell.length_c   1.000
_cell.angle_alpha   90.00
_cell.angle_beta   90.00
_cell.angle_gamma   90.00
#
_symmetry.space_group_name_H-M   'P 1'
#
loop_
_entity.id
_entity.type
_entity.pdbx_description
1 polymer ?
#
loop_
_entity_poly.entity_id
_entity_poly.type
_entity_poly.pdbx_seq_one_letter_code
_entity_poly.pdbx_strand_id
1 'polypeptide(L)'
;PGYLTEEMAREMPWERTPPGLVFVPVSEGKTVKNRLHIDLAPHTSDDRDAEIDRLLEIGAIRVEVEQAPDVSWTVLADPEGNEFCVLSSRDM
;
A
#
# COMPACT_ATOMS: atom_id res chain seq x y z
N PRO A 1 -3.43 -13.37 -5.69
CA PRO A 1 -4.43 -12.42 -5.13
C PRO A 1 -5.46 -11.93 -6.17
N GLY A 2 -6.76 -12.19 -5.94
CA GLY A 2 -7.84 -11.73 -6.81
C GLY A 2 -8.18 -10.26 -6.54
N TYR A 3 -7.58 -9.36 -7.30
CA TYR A 3 -8.02 -7.97 -7.40
C TYR A 3 -9.50 -7.94 -7.77
N LEU A 4 -10.29 -7.09 -7.10
CA LEU A 4 -11.63 -6.76 -7.58
C LEU A 4 -11.49 -6.12 -8.96
N THR A 5 -12.06 -6.73 -9.98
CA THR A 5 -12.17 -6.07 -11.28
C THR A 5 -13.17 -4.92 -11.18
N GLU A 6 -13.08 -3.94 -12.07
CA GLU A 6 -14.09 -2.86 -12.12
C GLU A 6 -15.51 -3.40 -12.29
N GLU A 7 -15.67 -4.48 -13.06
CA GLU A 7 -16.95 -5.16 -13.28
C GLU A 7 -17.49 -5.74 -11.97
N MET A 8 -16.66 -6.49 -11.22
CA MET A 8 -17.03 -7.03 -9.92
C MET A 8 -17.37 -5.91 -8.93
N ALA A 9 -16.61 -4.81 -8.92
CA ALA A 9 -16.86 -3.68 -8.04
C ALA A 9 -18.19 -2.97 -8.35
N ARG A 10 -18.62 -2.92 -9.62
CA ARG A 10 -19.90 -2.32 -10.05
C ARG A 10 -21.10 -3.18 -9.69
N GLU A 11 -20.94 -4.50 -9.67
CA GLU A 11 -22.01 -5.44 -9.32
C GLU A 11 -22.13 -5.70 -7.82
N MET A 12 -21.12 -5.31 -7.03
CA MET A 12 -21.16 -5.45 -5.58
C MET A 12 -22.30 -4.61 -4.97
N PRO A 13 -23.11 -5.20 -4.06
CA PRO A 13 -24.06 -4.43 -3.27
C PRO A 13 -23.35 -3.30 -2.54
N TRP A 14 -23.96 -2.11 -2.52
CA TRP A 14 -23.36 -0.90 -1.96
C TRP A 14 -22.86 -1.09 -0.52
N GLU A 15 -23.57 -1.88 0.28
CA GLU A 15 -23.22 -2.18 1.68
C GLU A 15 -21.92 -2.99 1.82
N ARG A 16 -21.42 -3.57 0.73
CA ARG A 16 -20.18 -4.35 0.66
C ARG A 16 -19.07 -3.65 -0.11
N THR A 17 -19.35 -2.52 -0.77
CA THR A 17 -18.34 -1.76 -1.52
C THR A 17 -17.39 -1.08 -0.55
N PRO A 18 -16.09 -1.42 -0.54
CA PRO A 18 -15.12 -0.74 0.31
C PRO A 18 -14.90 0.70 -0.20
N PRO A 19 -14.46 1.63 0.67
CA PRO A 19 -14.04 2.94 0.20
C PRO A 19 -12.88 2.81 -0.80
N GLY A 20 -12.99 3.53 -1.92
CA GLY A 20 -11.94 3.60 -2.94
C GLY A 20 -10.93 4.72 -2.65
N LEU A 21 -9.71 4.57 -3.17
CA LEU A 21 -8.71 5.62 -3.22
C LEU A 21 -8.60 6.14 -4.66
N VAL A 22 -8.52 7.45 -4.82
CA VAL A 22 -8.30 8.11 -6.11
C VAL A 22 -7.03 8.93 -6.02
N PHE A 23 -6.09 8.68 -6.94
CA PHE A 23 -4.86 9.43 -7.06
C PHE A 23 -5.01 10.43 -8.20
N VAL A 24 -4.80 11.71 -7.89
CA VAL A 24 -4.99 12.82 -8.83
C VAL A 24 -3.65 13.55 -8.98
N PRO A 25 -3.16 13.76 -10.21
CA PRO A 25 -1.91 14.47 -10.42
C PRO A 25 -2.05 15.94 -10.01
N VAL A 26 -1.04 16.45 -9.32
CA VAL A 26 -0.90 17.86 -8.93
C VAL A 26 0.49 18.35 -9.31
N SER A 27 0.67 19.66 -9.46
CA SER A 27 1.95 20.24 -9.87
C SER A 27 2.99 20.31 -8.74
N GLU A 28 2.51 20.32 -7.50
CA GLU A 28 3.30 20.51 -6.30
C GLU A 28 3.83 19.17 -5.80
N GLY A 29 5.13 19.12 -5.51
CA GLY A 29 5.71 17.99 -4.80
C GLY A 29 5.26 17.95 -3.33
N LYS A 30 5.38 16.78 -2.72
CA LYS A 30 5.11 16.59 -1.29
C LYS A 30 6.04 17.44 -0.42
N THR A 31 5.47 18.18 0.53
CA THR A 31 6.22 19.11 1.41
C THR A 31 6.28 18.66 2.87
N VAL A 32 5.37 17.78 3.30
CA VAL A 32 5.27 17.27 4.68
C VAL A 32 4.94 15.78 4.66
N LYS A 33 5.06 15.11 5.81
CA LYS A 33 4.61 13.72 5.96
C LYS A 33 3.13 13.58 5.69
N ASN A 34 2.72 12.48 5.03
CA ASN A 34 1.31 12.16 4.88
C ASN A 34 0.62 12.01 6.24
N ARG A 35 -0.55 12.63 6.39
CA ARG A 35 -1.39 12.47 7.59
C ARG A 35 -2.16 11.15 7.58
N LEU A 36 -2.28 10.54 6.41
CA LEU A 36 -2.85 9.21 6.20
C LEU A 36 -1.75 8.16 6.32
N HIS A 37 -2.08 7.03 6.94
CA HIS A 37 -1.23 5.85 7.00
C HIS A 37 -1.90 4.75 6.18
N ILE A 38 -1.27 4.34 5.08
CA ILE A 38 -1.77 3.28 4.22
C ILE A 38 -0.98 2.01 4.52
N ASP A 39 -1.70 0.97 4.94
CA ASP A 39 -1.16 -0.36 5.22
C ASP A 39 -1.58 -1.34 4.13
N LEU A 40 -0.61 -1.96 3.48
CA LEU A 40 -0.82 -3.03 2.51
C LEU A 40 -0.31 -4.33 3.12
N ALA A 41 -1.18 -5.34 3.20
CA ALA A 41 -0.80 -6.68 3.59
C ALA A 41 -0.89 -7.60 2.37
N PRO A 42 0.17 -8.34 2.02
CA PRO A 42 0.08 -9.38 1.00
C PRO A 42 -0.89 -10.48 1.47
N HIS A 43 -1.40 -11.27 0.53
CA HIS A 43 -2.24 -12.42 0.87
C HIS A 43 -1.44 -13.44 1.70
N THR A 44 -2.11 -14.30 2.46
CA THR A 44 -1.47 -15.30 3.34
C THR A 44 -0.69 -16.37 2.57
N SER A 45 -0.95 -16.52 1.27
CA SER A 45 -0.19 -17.38 0.36
C SER A 45 1.02 -16.71 -0.29
N ASP A 46 1.15 -15.39 -0.17
CA ASP A 46 2.14 -14.61 -0.92
C ASP A 46 3.36 -14.32 -0.02
N ASP A 47 4.55 -14.26 -0.61
CA ASP A 47 5.78 -13.89 0.08
C ASP A 47 5.88 -12.36 0.16
N ARG A 48 5.91 -11.84 1.40
CA ARG A 48 6.03 -10.41 1.66
C ARG A 48 7.31 -9.81 1.10
N ASP A 49 8.44 -10.50 1.24
CA ASP A 49 9.73 -9.92 0.85
C ASP A 49 9.85 -9.87 -0.68
N ALA A 50 9.30 -10.87 -1.37
CA ALA A 50 9.16 -10.84 -2.82
C ALA A 50 8.24 -9.71 -3.30
N GLU A 51 7.15 -9.41 -2.57
CA GLU A 51 6.28 -8.28 -2.90
C GLU A 51 6.98 -6.93 -2.67
N ILE A 52 7.77 -6.79 -1.60
CA ILE A 52 8.59 -5.61 -1.37
C ILE A 52 9.57 -5.44 -2.54
N ASP A 53 10.27 -6.49 -2.96
CA ASP A 53 11.22 -6.42 -4.07
C ASP A 53 10.51 -6.02 -5.38
N ARG A 54 9.34 -6.59 -5.66
CA ARG A 54 8.50 -6.21 -6.81
C ARG A 54 8.12 -4.72 -6.77
N LEU A 55 7.73 -4.20 -5.61
CA LEU A 55 7.36 -2.78 -5.44
C LEU A 55 8.55 -1.86 -5.71
N LEU A 56 9.75 -2.25 -5.28
CA LEU A 56 10.98 -1.50 -5.55
C LEU A 56 11.36 -1.53 -7.03
N GLU A 57 11.20 -2.67 -7.70
CA GLU A 57 11.42 -2.79 -9.15
C GLU A 57 10.53 -1.86 -9.97
N ILE A 58 9.30 -1.58 -9.51
CA ILE A 58 8.36 -0.66 -10.17
C ILE A 58 8.50 0.80 -9.72
N GLY A 59 9.52 1.13 -8.92
CA GLY A 59 9.90 2.51 -8.58
C GLY A 59 9.52 2.97 -7.17
N ALA A 60 9.03 2.08 -6.30
CA ALA A 60 8.95 2.42 -4.88
C ALA A 60 10.35 2.57 -4.27
N ILE A 61 10.46 3.32 -3.18
CA ILE A 61 11.72 3.58 -2.49
C ILE A 61 11.57 3.20 -1.01
N ARG A 62 12.57 2.52 -0.43
CA ARG A 62 12.60 2.26 1.02
C ARG A 62 12.75 3.58 1.77
N VAL A 63 11.88 3.80 2.75
CA VAL A 63 11.95 4.97 3.64
C VAL A 63 12.50 4.52 4.99
N GLU A 64 13.66 5.05 5.35
CA GLU A 64 14.16 4.89 6.71
C GLU A 64 13.36 5.78 7.65
N VAL A 65 12.63 5.15 8.57
CA VAL A 65 11.95 5.83 9.67
C VAL A 65 12.47 5.28 10.99
N GLU A 66 12.43 6.08 12.04
CA GLU A 66 12.73 5.59 13.39
C GLU A 66 11.67 4.57 13.80
N GLN A 67 11.98 3.29 13.60
CA GLN A 67 11.15 2.16 13.96
C GLN A 67 11.64 1.54 15.26
N ALA A 68 10.71 1.07 16.08
CA ALA A 68 11.06 0.18 17.18
C ALA A 68 11.63 -1.14 16.62
N PRO A 69 12.58 -1.81 17.31
CA PRO A 69 13.26 -2.99 16.79
C PRO A 69 12.35 -4.20 16.49
N ASP A 70 11.14 -4.19 17.02
CA ASP A 70 10.18 -5.29 17.03
C ASP A 70 9.03 -5.12 16.00
N VAL A 71 9.06 -4.08 15.16
CA VAL A 71 8.03 -3.89 14.15
C VAL A 71 8.19 -4.86 12.98
N SER A 72 7.08 -5.36 12.45
CA SER A 72 7.06 -6.38 11.39
C SER A 72 6.83 -5.83 9.98
N TRP A 73 6.73 -4.49 9.82
CA TRP A 73 6.40 -3.83 8.56
C TRP A 73 7.57 -3.03 7.99
N THR A 74 7.62 -2.98 6.66
CA THR A 74 8.57 -2.15 5.90
C THR A 74 7.86 -0.91 5.39
N VAL A 75 8.44 0.28 5.60
CA VAL A 75 7.91 1.52 5.04
C VAL A 75 8.53 1.79 3.68
N LEU A 76 7.67 1.98 2.68
CA LEU A 76 8.05 2.40 1.33
C LEU A 76 7.40 3.74 0.99
N ALA A 77 7.95 4.43 0.00
CA ALA A 77 7.32 5.55 -0.66
C ALA A 77 7.08 5.22 -2.13
N ASP A 78 5.96 5.67 -2.68
CA ASP A 78 5.74 5.65 -4.13
C ASP A 78 6.64 6.67 -4.86
N PRO A 79 6.68 6.69 -6.20
CA PRO A 79 7.50 7.65 -6.96
C PRO A 79 7.20 9.13 -6.68
N GLU A 80 6.01 9.46 -6.16
CA GLU A 80 5.59 10.82 -5.79
C GLU A 80 5.92 11.16 -4.32
N GLY A 81 6.49 10.21 -3.58
CA GLY A 81 6.91 10.35 -2.19
C GLY A 81 5.84 10.03 -1.16
N ASN A 82 4.71 9.43 -1.55
CA ASN A 82 3.65 9.04 -0.60
C ASN A 82 4.06 7.80 0.18
N GLU A 83 4.12 7.91 1.52
CA GLU A 83 4.51 6.79 2.36
C GLU A 83 3.38 5.78 2.56
N PHE A 84 3.73 4.48 2.51
CA PHE A 84 2.86 3.35 2.85
C PHE A 84 3.67 2.21 3.49
N CYS A 85 3.00 1.35 4.25
CA CYS A 85 3.62 0.22 4.93
C CYS A 85 3.25 -1.09 4.23
N VAL A 86 4.25 -1.95 4.03
CA VAL A 86 4.05 -3.35 3.67
C VAL A 86 4.13 -4.18 4.94
N LEU A 87 2.98 -4.72 5.35
CA LEU A 87 2.84 -5.52 6.57
C LEU A 87 3.16 -6.99 6.32
N SER A 88 3.29 -7.77 7.39
CA SER A 88 3.10 -9.22 7.30
C SER A 88 1.68 -9.55 6.84
N SER A 89 1.51 -10.67 6.13
CA SER A 89 0.19 -11.16 5.77
C SER A 89 -0.70 -11.26 7.01
N ARG A 90 -1.95 -10.81 6.89
CA ARG A 90 -2.95 -10.91 7.95
C ARG A 90 -3.85 -12.10 7.63
N ASP A 91 -3.95 -13.06 8.54
CA ASP A 91 -5.11 -13.94 8.57
C ASP A 91 -6.32 -13.06 8.93
N MET A 92 -7.36 -13.09 8.11
CA MET A 92 -8.68 -12.57 8.50
C MET A 92 -9.42 -13.60 9.34
#